data_AF-A0A9Q1AAQ9-F1
#
_entry.id   AF-A0A9Q1AAQ9-F1
#
_cell.length_a   1.000
_cell.length_b   1.000
_cell.length_c   1.000
_cell.angle_alpha   90.00
_cell.angle_beta   90.00
_cell.angle_gamma   90.00
#
_symmetry.space_group_name_H-M   'P 1'
#
loop_
_entity.id
_entity.type
_entity.pdbx_description
1 polymer ?
#
loop_
_entity_poly.entity_id
_entity_poly.type
_entity_poly.pdbx_seq_one_letter_code
_entity_poly.pdbx_strand_id
1 'polypeptide(L)'
;MAQILAPSSQWQMRIARNSAPASPMTAKMWSSLVLKQNKKGTAKSSAKFRVFAVKSENGTINRMEDLLNLDLTPYTDSFIAEYIWIGGSGIDLRSKSRTISKPIEHPSELPKWNYDGSSTGQAPGEDSEVILYPQAIFKDPFRGGNNILVMCDTYTPQGEPIPTNKRHRAAEIFSNKKVVDEVPWFGIEQEYTLLQTNVKWPLGWPVGGYPGPQGPYYCAAGADKSFGRDISDAHYKACLYAGVNVSGTNGEVMPGQWEYQVGPSVGIDAGDHIWISRYILERITEQAGVVLSLDPKPIEGDWNGAGCHTNYSEGGRRL
;
A
#
# COMPACT_ATOMS: atom_id res chain seq x y z
N MET A 1 53.64 -34.87 29.04
CA MET A 1 54.71 -33.85 29.02
C MET A 1 54.95 -33.41 27.58
N ALA A 2 55.29 -32.13 27.40
CA ALA A 2 55.46 -31.36 26.14
C ALA A 2 54.20 -30.61 25.64
N GLN A 3 54.03 -29.39 26.18
CA GLN A 3 53.30 -28.26 25.59
C GLN A 3 54.17 -27.58 24.53
N ILE A 4 53.58 -27.07 23.44
CA ILE A 4 54.22 -26.08 22.56
C ILE A 4 53.24 -24.91 22.37
N LEU A 5 53.77 -23.72 22.63
CA LEU A 5 53.13 -22.42 22.73
C LEU A 5 52.90 -21.78 21.35
N ALA A 6 51.78 -21.08 21.19
CA ALA A 6 51.50 -20.16 20.09
C ALA A 6 51.96 -18.73 20.46
N PRO A 7 52.48 -17.92 19.51
CA PRO A 7 52.84 -16.53 19.78
C PRO A 7 51.67 -15.57 19.50
N SER A 8 51.44 -14.67 20.46
CA SER A 8 50.58 -13.49 20.35
C SER A 8 51.38 -12.27 19.89
N SER A 9 50.83 -11.46 18.98
CA SER A 9 51.35 -10.12 18.69
C SER A 9 50.21 -9.10 18.58
N GLN A 10 50.15 -8.20 19.57
CA GLN A 10 49.32 -7.00 19.62
C GLN A 10 49.87 -5.94 18.65
N TRP A 11 49.00 -5.17 17.99
CA TRP A 11 49.35 -3.88 17.39
C TRP A 11 48.26 -2.83 17.67
N GLN A 12 48.70 -1.68 18.17
CA GLN A 12 47.92 -0.54 18.64
C GLN A 12 47.39 0.34 17.49
N MET A 13 46.23 0.96 17.73
CA MET A 13 45.67 2.06 16.93
C MET A 13 46.54 3.33 16.99
N ARG A 14 46.66 4.03 15.85
CA ARG A 14 46.93 5.48 15.80
C ARG A 14 46.00 6.16 14.81
N ILE A 15 45.28 7.16 15.30
CA ILE A 15 44.47 8.13 14.56
C ILE A 15 45.38 9.31 14.20
N ALA A 16 45.27 9.83 12.97
CA ALA A 16 45.77 11.16 12.62
C ALA A 16 44.71 11.92 11.81
N ARG A 17 44.38 13.14 12.26
CA ARG A 17 43.58 14.14 11.53
C ARG A 17 44.52 15.09 10.81
N ASN A 18 44.14 15.60 9.63
CA ASN A 18 44.34 16.98 9.20
C ASN A 18 43.50 17.31 7.95
N SER A 19 43.13 18.59 7.82
CA SER A 19 42.07 19.19 7.00
C SER A 19 42.56 19.93 5.73
N ALA A 20 41.82 19.78 4.61
CA ALA A 20 41.45 20.65 3.44
C ALA A 20 42.39 21.78 2.89
N PRO A 21 42.18 22.41 1.68
CA PRO A 21 41.09 22.30 0.65
C PRO A 21 41.50 22.36 -0.87
N ALA A 22 40.49 22.26 -1.76
CA ALA A 22 40.29 22.84 -3.12
C ALA A 22 40.94 22.27 -4.43
N SER A 23 40.10 22.14 -5.48
CA SER A 23 40.37 21.79 -6.91
C SER A 23 40.83 23.01 -7.76
N PRO A 24 41.34 22.87 -9.03
CA PRO A 24 40.47 22.65 -10.21
C PRO A 24 41.07 21.84 -11.40
N MET A 25 40.20 21.60 -12.38
CA MET A 25 40.32 20.84 -13.66
C MET A 25 41.52 21.15 -14.56
N THR A 26 41.97 20.16 -15.36
CA THR A 26 42.23 20.32 -16.80
C THR A 26 42.29 18.97 -17.54
N ALA A 27 41.84 19.01 -18.80
CA ALA A 27 41.71 17.92 -19.75
C ALA A 27 42.93 17.79 -20.68
N LYS A 28 43.11 16.59 -21.28
CA LYS A 28 43.78 16.21 -22.55
C LYS A 28 44.39 14.80 -22.39
N MET A 29 44.52 13.90 -23.35
CA MET A 29 43.96 13.65 -24.68
C MET A 29 44.63 12.33 -25.13
N TRP A 30 43.96 11.53 -25.98
CA TRP A 30 44.51 10.48 -26.86
C TRP A 30 44.95 9.15 -26.20
N SER A 31 44.76 7.97 -26.79
CA SER A 31 44.54 7.61 -28.21
C SER A 31 43.85 6.24 -28.34
N SER A 32 43.26 6.08 -29.52
CA SER A 32 42.62 4.89 -30.10
C SER A 32 43.39 3.58 -29.99
N LEU A 33 42.66 2.47 -29.84
CA LEU A 33 42.92 1.29 -30.67
C LEU A 33 41.63 0.53 -30.96
N VAL A 34 41.49 0.17 -32.23
CA VAL A 34 40.30 -0.34 -32.90
C VAL A 34 40.52 -1.82 -33.26
N LEU A 35 39.41 -2.58 -33.20
CA LEU A 35 39.10 -3.88 -33.79
C LEU A 35 39.80 -5.16 -33.29
N LYS A 36 38.97 -6.11 -32.83
CA LYS A 36 38.72 -7.37 -33.56
C LYS A 36 37.39 -8.00 -33.12
N GLN A 37 36.50 -8.23 -34.10
CA GLN A 37 35.32 -9.09 -33.96
C GLN A 37 35.73 -10.57 -33.94
N ASN A 38 35.05 -11.40 -33.14
CA ASN A 38 34.66 -12.73 -33.59
C ASN A 38 33.37 -13.26 -32.92
N LYS A 39 32.75 -14.20 -33.63
CA LYS A 39 31.33 -14.57 -33.72
C LYS A 39 30.64 -15.24 -32.51
N LYS A 40 29.32 -14.99 -32.46
CA LYS A 40 28.14 -15.85 -32.18
C LYS A 40 28.17 -16.80 -30.96
N GLY A 41 27.33 -16.44 -29.98
CA GLY A 41 26.65 -17.36 -29.07
C GLY A 41 25.25 -16.83 -28.78
N THR A 42 24.21 -17.61 -29.08
CA THR A 42 22.81 -17.30 -28.80
C THR A 42 22.52 -17.49 -27.31
N ALA A 43 22.21 -16.41 -26.61
CA ALA A 43 21.61 -16.44 -25.29
C ALA A 43 20.35 -15.57 -25.30
N LYS A 44 19.16 -16.19 -25.18
CA LYS A 44 17.94 -15.49 -24.80
C LYS A 44 18.09 -15.13 -23.33
N SER A 45 18.56 -13.91 -23.08
CA SER A 45 18.65 -13.32 -21.74
C SER A 45 17.24 -13.07 -21.23
N SER A 46 16.96 -13.59 -20.03
CA SER A 46 15.77 -13.24 -19.27
C SER A 46 15.76 -11.73 -19.01
N ALA A 47 14.56 -11.16 -18.95
CA ALA A 47 14.35 -9.78 -18.59
C ALA A 47 15.04 -9.51 -17.23
N LYS A 48 15.97 -8.56 -17.23
CA LYS A 48 16.52 -8.00 -16.00
C LYS A 48 15.48 -7.05 -15.44
N PHE A 49 14.70 -7.52 -14.47
CA PHE A 49 14.08 -6.62 -13.51
C PHE A 49 15.17 -6.18 -12.53
N ARG A 50 15.57 -4.92 -12.62
CA ARG A 50 16.37 -4.22 -11.62
C ARG A 50 15.83 -2.80 -11.52
N VAL A 51 14.93 -2.57 -10.57
CA VAL A 51 14.82 -1.24 -9.96
C VAL A 51 15.77 -1.25 -8.77
N PHE A 52 17.05 -1.10 -9.07
CA PHE A 52 17.95 -0.48 -8.11
C PHE A 52 17.94 0.99 -8.49
N ALA A 53 17.21 1.81 -7.72
CA ALA A 53 17.42 3.25 -7.72
C ALA A 53 18.81 3.53 -7.12
N VAL A 54 19.85 3.23 -7.89
CA VAL A 54 21.13 3.91 -7.73
C VAL A 54 20.83 5.34 -8.13
N LYS A 55 20.88 6.28 -7.17
CA LYS A 55 20.90 7.71 -7.49
C LYS A 55 22.09 7.94 -8.41
N SER A 56 21.83 7.93 -9.71
CA SER A 56 22.79 8.36 -10.71
C SER A 56 22.89 9.86 -10.56
N GLU A 57 24.02 10.36 -10.06
CA GLU A 57 24.29 11.80 -9.97
C GLU A 57 24.29 12.48 -11.36
N ASN A 58 24.11 11.74 -12.46
CA ASN A 58 23.91 12.25 -13.82
C ASN A 58 22.79 11.49 -14.58
N GLY A 59 21.75 11.02 -13.89
CA GLY A 59 20.58 10.40 -14.50
C GLY A 59 19.60 11.44 -15.03
N THR A 60 18.87 11.11 -16.10
CA THR A 60 17.72 11.87 -16.59
C THR A 60 16.91 12.40 -15.41
N ILE A 61 16.86 13.72 -15.22
CA ILE A 61 16.00 14.33 -14.18
C ILE A 61 14.60 13.76 -14.41
N ASN A 62 14.12 12.94 -13.48
CA ASN A 62 12.78 12.38 -13.55
C ASN A 62 11.80 13.48 -13.16
N ARG A 63 11.64 14.48 -14.03
CA ARG A 63 10.82 15.68 -13.78
C ARG A 63 9.40 15.32 -13.33
N MET A 64 8.89 14.16 -13.74
CA MET A 64 7.59 13.67 -13.28
C MET A 64 7.60 13.30 -11.81
N GLU A 65 8.62 12.59 -11.33
CA GLU A 65 8.75 12.24 -9.91
C GLU A 65 8.95 13.46 -9.04
N ASP A 66 9.71 14.45 -9.51
CA ASP A 66 9.85 15.74 -8.81
C ASP A 66 8.50 16.48 -8.70
N LEU A 67 7.70 16.47 -9.77
CA LEU A 67 6.36 17.09 -9.77
C LEU A 67 5.36 16.32 -8.90
N LEU A 68 5.41 14.98 -8.91
CA LEU A 68 4.54 14.14 -8.08
C LEU A 68 4.83 14.32 -6.58
N ASN A 69 6.09 14.60 -6.22
CA ASN A 69 6.53 14.81 -4.84
C ASN A 69 6.67 16.29 -4.45
N LEU A 70 6.11 17.20 -5.25
CA LEU A 70 6.21 18.64 -4.99
C LEU A 70 5.45 19.00 -3.70
N ASP A 71 6.17 19.50 -2.70
CA ASP A 71 5.56 20.05 -1.49
C ASP A 71 4.87 21.39 -1.80
N LEU A 72 3.54 21.40 -1.67
CA LEU A 72 2.71 22.57 -1.92
C LEU A 72 2.61 23.52 -0.71
N THR A 73 2.99 23.06 0.49
CA THR A 73 2.80 23.82 1.74
C THR A 73 3.49 25.19 1.79
N PRO A 74 4.65 25.42 1.13
CA PRO A 74 5.24 26.77 1.09
C PRO A 74 4.55 27.74 0.13
N TYR A 75 3.67 27.25 -0.76
CA TYR A 75 3.13 28.02 -1.88
C TYR A 75 1.63 28.32 -1.76
N THR A 76 0.89 27.51 -1.01
CA THR A 76 -0.56 27.68 -0.82
C THR A 76 -1.05 26.95 0.43
N ASP A 77 -2.10 27.49 1.06
CA ASP A 77 -2.83 26.83 2.16
C ASP A 77 -3.86 25.82 1.65
N SER A 78 -4.09 25.75 0.33
CA SER A 78 -4.97 24.75 -0.26
C SER A 78 -4.32 23.37 -0.29
N PHE A 79 -5.13 22.35 -0.09
CA PHE A 79 -4.70 20.95 -0.13
C PHE A 79 -5.67 20.11 -0.98
N ILE A 80 -5.25 18.89 -1.30
CA ILE A 80 -6.01 17.95 -2.09
C ILE A 80 -6.71 16.96 -1.14
N ALA A 81 -8.02 16.79 -1.34
CA ALA A 81 -8.81 15.78 -0.68
C ALA A 81 -9.26 14.71 -1.69
N GLU A 82 -8.81 13.47 -1.48
CA GLU A 82 -9.20 12.29 -2.27
C GLU A 82 -10.44 11.66 -1.64
N TYR A 83 -11.60 11.82 -2.27
CA TYR A 83 -12.85 11.23 -1.82
C TYR A 83 -12.92 9.80 -2.32
N ILE A 84 -13.11 8.85 -1.42
CA ILE A 84 -13.08 7.41 -1.66
C ILE A 84 -14.44 6.82 -1.29
N TRP A 85 -14.98 5.94 -2.14
CA TRP A 85 -16.24 5.25 -1.87
C TRP A 85 -16.23 3.83 -2.44
N ILE A 86 -17.19 3.03 -1.96
CA ILE A 86 -17.43 1.66 -2.43
C ILE A 86 -18.38 1.71 -3.64
N GLY A 87 -17.98 1.07 -4.74
CA GLY A 87 -18.73 0.99 -5.99
C GLY A 87 -19.88 -0.01 -5.99
N GLY A 88 -20.50 -0.20 -7.15
CA GLY A 88 -21.72 -1.00 -7.29
C GLY A 88 -21.53 -2.50 -7.07
N SER A 89 -20.31 -3.04 -7.19
CA SER A 89 -20.06 -4.45 -6.87
C SER A 89 -20.08 -4.72 -5.36
N GLY A 90 -19.96 -3.67 -4.54
CA GLY A 90 -19.80 -3.78 -3.09
C GLY A 90 -18.38 -4.15 -2.64
N ILE A 91 -17.44 -4.36 -3.58
CA ILE A 91 -16.03 -4.68 -3.32
C ILE A 91 -15.08 -3.68 -3.99
N ASP A 92 -15.43 -3.20 -5.19
CA ASP A 92 -14.63 -2.23 -5.92
C ASP A 92 -14.55 -0.87 -5.21
N LEU A 93 -13.35 -0.33 -5.09
CA LEU A 93 -13.11 1.01 -4.58
C LEU A 93 -12.98 2.01 -5.73
N ARG A 94 -13.54 3.20 -5.53
CA ARG A 94 -13.48 4.32 -6.47
C ARG A 94 -13.02 5.55 -5.73
N SER A 95 -12.34 6.45 -6.42
CA SER A 95 -11.96 7.73 -5.83
C SER A 95 -11.88 8.86 -6.84
N LYS A 96 -11.94 10.09 -6.33
CA LYS A 96 -11.57 11.30 -7.08
C LYS A 96 -11.14 12.42 -6.15
N SER A 97 -10.33 13.33 -6.68
CA SER A 97 -9.72 14.42 -5.91
C SER A 97 -10.37 15.78 -6.16
N ARG A 98 -10.49 16.59 -5.10
CA ARG A 98 -10.78 18.03 -5.20
C ARG A 98 -9.81 18.87 -4.38
N THR A 99 -9.67 20.13 -4.77
CA THR A 99 -8.96 21.14 -3.97
C THR A 99 -9.87 21.69 -2.87
N ILE A 100 -9.32 21.78 -1.66
CA ILE A 100 -9.95 22.40 -0.49
C ILE A 100 -9.09 23.59 -0.07
N SER A 101 -9.71 24.75 0.15
CA SER A 101 -9.01 26.02 0.47
C SER A 101 -9.26 26.52 1.89
N LYS A 102 -9.88 25.69 2.73
CA LYS A 102 -10.16 26.01 4.13
C LYS A 102 -9.57 24.91 5.01
N PRO A 103 -9.02 25.25 6.19
CA PRO A 103 -8.69 24.24 7.18
C PRO A 103 -9.90 23.36 7.49
N ILE A 104 -9.66 22.07 7.69
CA ILE A 104 -10.68 21.08 8.02
C ILE A 104 -10.18 20.34 9.27
N GLU A 105 -10.98 20.36 10.32
CA GLU A 105 -10.69 19.60 11.56
C GLU A 105 -11.59 18.36 11.67
N HIS A 106 -12.81 18.45 11.15
CA HIS A 106 -13.80 17.37 11.26
C HIS A 106 -14.37 16.97 9.89
N PRO A 107 -14.63 15.67 9.62
CA PRO A 107 -15.20 15.21 8.35
C PRO A 107 -16.47 15.95 7.92
N SER A 108 -17.32 16.38 8.86
CA SER A 108 -18.56 17.12 8.55
C SER A 108 -18.34 18.52 7.94
N GLU A 109 -17.14 19.08 8.07
CA GLU A 109 -16.78 20.38 7.46
C GLU A 109 -16.41 20.24 5.98
N LEU A 110 -16.10 19.02 5.54
CA LEU A 110 -15.84 18.74 4.14
C LEU A 110 -17.14 18.88 3.33
N PRO A 111 -17.08 19.50 2.15
CA PRO A 111 -18.24 19.61 1.29
C PRO A 111 -18.67 18.21 0.86
N LYS A 112 -19.99 17.95 0.91
CA LYS A 112 -20.57 16.85 0.13
C LYS A 112 -20.18 16.99 -1.33
N TRP A 113 -20.10 15.87 -2.02
CA TRP A 113 -19.83 15.85 -3.44
C TRP A 113 -20.75 14.85 -4.13
N ASN A 114 -20.60 14.67 -5.43
CA ASN A 114 -21.44 13.81 -6.22
C ASN A 114 -20.58 13.02 -7.22
N TYR A 115 -21.10 11.97 -7.82
CA TYR A 115 -20.49 11.29 -8.96
C TYR A 115 -21.56 10.69 -9.85
N ASP A 116 -21.14 10.22 -11.03
CA ASP A 116 -22.01 9.50 -11.95
C ASP A 116 -22.13 8.02 -11.52
N GLY A 117 -23.24 7.73 -10.85
CA GLY A 117 -23.65 6.40 -10.40
C GLY A 117 -23.89 5.40 -11.53
N SER A 118 -24.24 5.86 -12.74
CA SER A 118 -24.42 4.95 -13.88
C SER A 118 -23.11 4.27 -14.30
N SER A 119 -21.99 5.00 -14.21
CA SER A 119 -20.62 4.52 -14.48
C SER A 119 -20.05 3.59 -13.39
N THR A 120 -20.83 3.34 -12.34
CA THR A 120 -20.45 2.47 -11.21
C THR A 120 -21.51 1.41 -10.89
N GLY A 121 -22.60 1.34 -11.67
CA GLY A 121 -23.71 0.42 -11.41
C GLY A 121 -24.52 0.75 -10.16
N GLN A 122 -24.57 2.03 -9.75
CA GLN A 122 -25.21 2.51 -8.53
C GLN A 122 -26.45 3.37 -8.79
N ALA A 123 -26.68 3.78 -10.03
CA ALA A 123 -27.86 4.56 -10.45
C ALA A 123 -28.18 4.29 -11.94
N PRO A 124 -29.44 4.46 -12.39
CA PRO A 124 -29.79 4.39 -13.81
C PRO A 124 -29.22 5.58 -14.59
N GLY A 125 -29.28 5.55 -15.93
CA GLY A 125 -28.71 6.59 -16.78
C GLY A 125 -29.48 7.91 -16.74
N GLU A 126 -30.80 7.86 -16.61
CA GLU A 126 -31.69 9.02 -16.59
C GLU A 126 -31.68 9.83 -15.28
N ASP A 127 -31.24 9.21 -14.17
CA ASP A 127 -31.06 9.84 -12.86
C ASP A 127 -29.79 9.26 -12.22
N SER A 128 -28.65 9.67 -12.76
CA SER A 128 -27.37 9.01 -12.47
C SER A 128 -26.61 9.60 -11.29
N GLU A 129 -27.07 10.69 -10.71
CA GLU A 129 -26.33 11.39 -9.66
C GLU A 129 -26.38 10.61 -8.33
N VAL A 130 -25.21 10.36 -7.75
CA VAL A 130 -25.07 9.81 -6.39
C VAL A 130 -24.22 10.75 -5.56
N ILE A 131 -24.63 10.99 -4.32
CA ILE A 131 -24.02 11.96 -3.40
C ILE A 131 -23.06 11.26 -2.43
N LEU A 132 -21.86 11.82 -2.31
CA LEU A 132 -20.80 11.42 -1.38
C LEU A 132 -20.89 12.25 -0.10
N TYR A 133 -20.99 11.55 1.02
CA TYR A 133 -21.00 12.13 2.35
C TYR A 133 -19.66 11.81 3.02
N PRO A 134 -18.83 12.81 3.37
CA PRO A 134 -17.58 12.59 4.09
C PRO A 134 -17.83 12.00 5.49
N GLN A 135 -17.09 10.95 5.84
CA GLN A 135 -17.29 10.21 7.08
C GLN A 135 -16.03 10.12 7.95
N ALA A 136 -14.88 9.85 7.35
CA ALA A 136 -13.60 9.75 8.06
C ALA A 136 -12.47 10.38 7.23
N ILE A 137 -11.49 10.97 7.91
CA ILE A 137 -10.33 11.64 7.32
C ILE A 137 -9.07 10.88 7.73
N PHE A 138 -8.19 10.65 6.75
CA PHE A 138 -6.86 10.08 6.94
C PHE A 138 -5.84 10.92 6.20
N LYS A 139 -4.57 10.89 6.62
CA LYS A 139 -3.51 11.56 5.84
C LYS A 139 -3.27 10.81 4.54
N ASP A 140 -3.00 11.53 3.45
CA ASP A 140 -2.68 10.92 2.15
C ASP A 140 -1.19 10.51 2.09
N PRO A 141 -0.86 9.21 2.13
CA PRO A 141 0.53 8.74 2.09
C PRO A 141 1.18 8.88 0.69
N PHE A 142 0.38 9.12 -0.35
CA PHE A 142 0.87 9.24 -1.73
C PHE A 142 1.25 10.68 -2.06
N ARG A 143 0.50 11.65 -1.54
CA ARG A 143 0.74 13.08 -1.77
C ARG A 143 1.53 13.76 -0.65
N GLY A 144 1.51 13.21 0.57
CA GLY A 144 2.16 13.80 1.73
C GLY A 144 1.58 15.17 2.11
N GLY A 145 2.30 15.90 2.96
CA GLY A 145 1.92 17.25 3.39
C GLY A 145 0.56 17.29 4.08
N ASN A 146 -0.25 18.30 3.75
CA ASN A 146 -1.60 18.52 4.31
C ASN A 146 -2.70 17.81 3.51
N ASN A 147 -2.35 16.97 2.52
CA ASN A 147 -3.34 16.27 1.70
C ASN A 147 -3.98 15.11 2.47
N ILE A 148 -5.24 14.82 2.14
CA ILE A 148 -6.04 13.85 2.89
C ILE A 148 -6.76 12.84 1.98
N LEU A 149 -6.96 11.65 2.54
CA LEU A 149 -7.95 10.68 2.07
C LEU A 149 -9.24 10.88 2.86
N VAL A 150 -10.37 10.78 2.18
CA VAL A 150 -11.70 10.98 2.77
C VAL A 150 -12.54 9.74 2.46
N MET A 151 -12.82 8.93 3.48
CA MET A 151 -13.78 7.83 3.33
C MET A 151 -15.19 8.42 3.28
N CYS A 152 -15.95 8.06 2.25
CA CYS A 152 -17.32 8.49 2.05
C CYS A 152 -18.29 7.32 2.05
N ASP A 153 -19.51 7.58 2.50
CA ASP A 153 -20.67 6.77 2.16
C ASP A 153 -21.58 7.51 1.16
N THR A 154 -22.57 6.78 0.63
CA THR A 154 -23.23 7.14 -0.62
C THR A 154 -24.76 7.18 -0.48
N TYR A 155 -25.36 8.20 -1.09
CA TYR A 155 -26.78 8.50 -0.98
C TYR A 155 -27.36 8.94 -2.32
N THR A 156 -28.67 8.78 -2.49
CA THR A 156 -29.42 9.43 -3.56
C THR A 156 -29.43 10.96 -3.37
N PRO A 157 -29.78 11.75 -4.40
CA PRO A 157 -29.95 13.19 -4.26
C PRO A 157 -31.00 13.58 -3.22
N GLN A 158 -31.98 12.71 -2.96
CA GLN A 158 -33.02 12.90 -1.94
C GLN A 158 -32.54 12.60 -0.52
N GLY A 159 -31.31 12.10 -0.36
CA GLY A 159 -30.71 11.82 0.95
C GLY A 159 -30.93 10.40 1.47
N GLU A 160 -31.38 9.48 0.63
CA GLU A 160 -31.58 8.07 1.01
C GLU A 160 -30.31 7.25 0.77
N PRO A 161 -29.90 6.35 1.69
CA PRO A 161 -28.71 5.53 1.49
C PRO A 161 -28.94 4.57 0.32
N ILE A 162 -28.00 4.53 -0.64
CA ILE A 162 -28.12 3.62 -1.79
C ILE A 162 -27.93 2.15 -1.36
N PRO A 163 -28.38 1.15 -2.13
CA PRO A 163 -28.35 -0.26 -1.70
C PRO A 163 -26.96 -0.80 -1.30
N THR A 164 -25.89 -0.27 -1.88
CA THR A 164 -24.49 -0.64 -1.57
C THR A 164 -23.91 0.13 -0.38
N ASN A 165 -24.59 1.14 0.15
CA ASN A 165 -24.20 1.83 1.39
C ASN A 165 -24.52 0.95 2.61
N LYS A 166 -23.59 0.06 2.96
CA LYS A 166 -23.68 -0.76 4.17
C LYS A 166 -23.26 -0.02 5.44
N ARG A 167 -22.51 1.07 5.29
CA ARG A 167 -22.02 1.89 6.40
C ARG A 167 -23.18 2.56 7.15
N HIS A 168 -24.19 3.05 6.43
CA HIS A 168 -25.36 3.70 7.05
C HIS A 168 -26.02 2.82 8.12
N ARG A 169 -26.36 1.57 7.77
CA ARG A 169 -26.96 0.62 8.73
C ARG A 169 -26.02 0.26 9.88
N ALA A 170 -24.72 0.12 9.61
CA ALA A 170 -23.73 -0.12 10.66
C ALA A 170 -23.66 1.06 11.63
N ALA A 171 -23.70 2.30 11.12
CA ALA A 171 -23.70 3.51 11.93
C ALA A 171 -24.93 3.60 12.83
N GLU A 172 -26.13 3.21 12.35
CA GLU A 172 -27.32 3.12 13.20
C GLU A 172 -27.14 2.14 14.37
N ILE A 173 -26.53 0.98 14.12
CA ILE A 173 -26.27 -0.04 15.15
C ILE A 173 -25.26 0.49 16.17
N PHE A 174 -24.12 1.04 15.71
CA PHE A 174 -23.07 1.55 16.58
C PHE A 174 -23.44 2.87 17.28
N SER A 175 -24.47 3.57 16.82
CA SER A 175 -25.05 4.73 17.53
C SER A 175 -26.11 4.35 18.55
N ASN A 176 -26.56 3.08 18.59
CA ASN A 176 -27.50 2.61 19.58
C ASN A 176 -26.84 2.65 20.96
N LYS A 177 -27.48 3.33 21.92
CA LYS A 177 -26.95 3.48 23.29
C LYS A 177 -26.53 2.15 23.93
N LYS A 178 -27.28 1.06 23.71
CA LYS A 178 -26.94 -0.27 24.26
C LYS A 178 -25.62 -0.81 23.71
N VAL A 179 -25.25 -0.44 22.50
CA VAL A 179 -23.99 -0.85 21.85
C VAL A 179 -22.87 0.11 22.24
N VAL A 180 -23.14 1.42 22.26
CA VAL A 180 -22.17 2.43 22.71
C VAL A 180 -21.68 2.14 24.12
N ASP A 181 -22.59 1.80 25.04
CA ASP A 181 -22.25 1.52 26.44
C ASP A 181 -21.35 0.28 26.61
N GLU A 182 -21.37 -0.65 25.65
CA GLU A 182 -20.55 -1.87 25.65
C GLU A 182 -19.17 -1.66 25.00
N VAL A 183 -18.96 -0.57 24.25
CA VAL A 183 -17.70 -0.23 23.58
C VAL A 183 -17.12 -1.42 22.79
N PRO A 184 -17.79 -1.86 21.71
CA PRO A 184 -17.36 -3.04 20.96
C PRO A 184 -16.04 -2.78 20.21
N TRP A 185 -15.03 -3.60 20.47
CA TRP A 185 -13.74 -3.55 19.78
C TRP A 185 -13.67 -4.65 18.73
N PHE A 186 -13.05 -4.31 17.59
CA PHE A 186 -12.81 -5.23 16.49
C PHE A 186 -11.33 -5.22 16.09
N GLY A 187 -10.77 -6.41 15.87
CA GLY A 187 -9.48 -6.62 15.23
C GLY A 187 -9.66 -7.49 13.99
N ILE A 188 -9.37 -6.98 12.81
CA ILE A 188 -9.68 -7.64 11.54
C ILE A 188 -8.38 -8.00 10.82
N GLU A 189 -8.25 -9.27 10.47
CA GLU A 189 -7.10 -9.87 9.79
C GLU A 189 -7.45 -10.02 8.30
N GLN A 190 -6.93 -9.13 7.45
CA GLN A 190 -7.19 -9.15 6.02
C GLN A 190 -6.11 -9.92 5.27
N GLU A 191 -6.47 -11.09 4.75
CA GLU A 191 -5.62 -11.83 3.82
C GLU A 191 -5.85 -11.37 2.38
N TYR A 192 -4.82 -11.44 1.55
CA TYR A 192 -4.88 -11.06 0.14
C TYR A 192 -3.82 -11.78 -0.68
N THR A 193 -4.03 -11.85 -1.99
CA THR A 193 -3.06 -12.45 -2.92
C THR A 193 -2.62 -11.45 -3.97
N LEU A 194 -1.31 -11.39 -4.22
CA LEU A 194 -0.70 -10.57 -5.25
C LEU A 194 -0.60 -11.36 -6.55
N LEU A 195 -1.08 -10.79 -7.65
CA LEU A 195 -1.13 -11.43 -8.97
C LEU A 195 -0.32 -10.64 -10.01
N GLN A 196 0.33 -11.35 -10.90
CA GLN A 196 1.01 -10.81 -12.07
C GLN A 196 -0.03 -10.24 -13.05
N THR A 197 0.09 -8.95 -13.37
CA THR A 197 -0.93 -8.19 -14.13
C THR A 197 -1.34 -8.82 -15.47
N ASN A 198 -0.38 -9.31 -16.25
CA ASN A 198 -0.65 -9.78 -17.63
C ASN A 198 -1.30 -11.17 -17.69
N VAL A 199 -1.08 -12.00 -16.67
CA VAL A 199 -1.48 -13.42 -16.69
C VAL A 199 -2.43 -13.78 -15.56
N LYS A 200 -2.70 -12.84 -14.63
CA LYS A 200 -3.51 -13.05 -13.42
C LYS A 200 -3.08 -14.30 -12.63
N TRP A 201 -1.77 -14.54 -12.60
CA TRP A 201 -1.14 -15.67 -11.91
C TRP A 201 -0.37 -15.18 -10.69
N PRO A 202 -0.28 -15.92 -9.57
CA PRO A 202 0.27 -15.34 -8.36
C PRO A 202 1.73 -14.89 -8.50
N LEU A 203 2.07 -13.84 -7.77
CA LEU A 203 3.41 -13.26 -7.78
C LEU A 203 4.43 -14.27 -7.23
N GLY A 204 5.54 -14.46 -7.95
CA GLY A 204 6.55 -15.47 -7.62
C GLY A 204 6.31 -16.85 -8.22
N TRP A 205 5.14 -17.10 -8.82
CA TRP A 205 4.85 -18.38 -9.47
C TRP A 205 5.41 -18.42 -10.89
N PRO A 206 5.89 -19.59 -11.35
CA PRO A 206 6.24 -19.79 -12.75
C PRO A 206 4.96 -19.69 -13.61
N VAL A 207 5.01 -18.91 -14.69
CA VAL A 207 3.86 -18.75 -15.60
C VAL A 207 3.47 -20.10 -16.18
N GLY A 208 2.21 -20.51 -16.01
CA GLY A 208 1.70 -21.80 -16.46
C GLY A 208 2.16 -22.99 -15.61
N GLY A 209 2.73 -22.75 -14.43
CA GLY A 209 3.17 -23.80 -13.51
C GLY A 209 2.93 -23.43 -12.05
N TYR A 210 3.40 -24.30 -11.17
CA TYR A 210 3.27 -24.19 -9.72
C TYR A 210 4.67 -24.11 -9.09
N PRO A 211 4.83 -23.38 -7.99
CA PRO A 211 6.05 -23.45 -7.17
C PRO A 211 6.10 -24.78 -6.40
N GLY A 212 7.10 -24.95 -5.53
CA GLY A 212 7.11 -26.08 -4.60
C GLY A 212 5.88 -26.09 -3.68
N PRO A 213 5.58 -27.22 -3.01
CA PRO A 213 4.43 -27.32 -2.12
C PRO A 213 4.47 -26.30 -0.98
N GLN A 214 3.30 -26.00 -0.41
CA GLN A 214 3.16 -25.13 0.76
C GLN A 214 4.01 -25.62 1.95
N GLY A 215 4.47 -24.68 2.79
CA GLY A 215 5.36 -24.97 3.92
C GLY A 215 6.48 -23.93 4.11
N PRO A 216 7.32 -23.66 3.09
CA PRO A 216 8.46 -22.76 3.26
C PRO A 216 8.12 -21.27 3.14
N TYR A 217 6.85 -20.90 2.91
CA TYR A 217 6.44 -19.53 2.54
C TYR A 217 5.92 -18.70 3.73
N TYR A 218 5.18 -19.34 4.66
CA TYR A 218 4.61 -18.67 5.82
C TYR A 218 5.70 -18.01 6.68
N CYS A 219 5.56 -16.71 6.93
CA CYS A 219 6.53 -15.89 7.67
C CYS A 219 7.98 -15.98 7.17
N ALA A 220 8.20 -16.35 5.91
CA ALA A 220 9.54 -16.66 5.41
C ALA A 220 10.37 -15.42 5.05
N ALA A 221 11.69 -15.53 5.19
CA ALA A 221 12.66 -14.61 4.62
C ALA A 221 13.46 -15.32 3.51
N GLY A 222 13.65 -14.66 2.37
CA GLY A 222 14.38 -15.20 1.22
C GLY A 222 13.69 -14.91 -0.12
N ALA A 223 14.49 -14.66 -1.15
CA ALA A 223 13.99 -14.32 -2.49
C ALA A 223 13.25 -15.47 -3.19
N ASP A 224 13.48 -16.71 -2.74
CA ASP A 224 12.85 -17.94 -3.21
C ASP A 224 11.54 -18.28 -2.47
N LYS A 225 11.15 -17.47 -1.48
CA LYS A 225 10.04 -17.77 -0.55
C LYS A 225 9.08 -16.60 -0.34
N SER A 226 9.61 -15.38 -0.25
CA SER A 226 8.84 -14.18 0.11
C SER A 226 8.71 -13.25 -1.09
N PHE A 227 7.55 -13.30 -1.75
CA PHE A 227 7.27 -12.57 -2.99
C PHE A 227 6.34 -11.38 -2.71
N GLY A 228 6.75 -10.16 -3.05
CA GLY A 228 5.94 -8.94 -2.84
C GLY A 228 6.08 -8.28 -1.47
N ARG A 229 7.19 -8.54 -0.76
CA ARG A 229 7.47 -7.92 0.55
C ARG A 229 7.57 -6.40 0.48
N ASP A 230 8.08 -5.86 -0.61
CA ASP A 230 8.13 -4.44 -0.89
C ASP A 230 6.73 -3.79 -0.86
N ILE A 231 5.73 -4.45 -1.43
CA ILE A 231 4.33 -4.01 -1.37
C ILE A 231 3.80 -4.07 0.07
N SER A 232 4.01 -5.17 0.79
CA SER A 232 3.57 -5.33 2.18
C SER A 232 4.22 -4.28 3.10
N ASP A 233 5.54 -4.09 3.05
CA ASP A 233 6.26 -3.13 3.90
C ASP A 233 5.90 -1.67 3.55
N ALA A 234 5.70 -1.35 2.26
CA ALA A 234 5.24 -0.03 1.83
C ALA A 234 3.82 0.26 2.31
N HIS A 235 2.92 -0.72 2.19
CA HIS A 235 1.54 -0.63 2.68
C HIS A 235 1.49 -0.42 4.17
N TYR A 236 2.28 -1.17 4.94
CA TYR A 236 2.32 -1.04 6.38
C TYR A 236 2.74 0.39 6.80
N LYS A 237 3.80 0.94 6.20
CA LYS A 237 4.23 2.32 6.46
C LYS A 237 3.21 3.35 6.02
N ALA A 238 2.56 3.15 4.86
CA ALA A 238 1.54 4.05 4.34
C ALA A 238 0.31 4.09 5.26
N CYS A 239 -0.14 2.94 5.77
CA CYS A 239 -1.22 2.86 6.76
C CYS A 239 -0.86 3.56 8.07
N LEU A 240 0.36 3.32 8.61
CA LEU A 240 0.83 4.03 9.80
C LEU A 240 0.87 5.56 9.59
N TYR A 241 1.37 6.01 8.44
CA TYR A 241 1.40 7.43 8.09
C TYR A 241 -0.02 8.02 8.00
N ALA A 242 -0.93 7.29 7.35
CA ALA A 242 -2.31 7.72 7.14
C ALA A 242 -3.11 7.84 8.45
N GLY A 243 -2.66 7.18 9.52
CA GLY A 243 -3.37 7.07 10.79
C GLY A 243 -4.31 5.87 10.86
N VAL A 244 -4.18 4.92 9.93
CA VAL A 244 -4.87 3.63 10.04
C VAL A 244 -4.27 2.88 11.23
N ASN A 245 -5.13 2.34 12.09
CA ASN A 245 -4.76 1.50 13.23
C ASN A 245 -4.32 0.09 12.79
N VAL A 246 -3.28 0.01 11.96
CA VAL A 246 -2.66 -1.25 11.52
C VAL A 246 -1.78 -1.80 12.64
N SER A 247 -1.95 -3.07 12.99
CA SER A 247 -1.28 -3.71 14.13
C SER A 247 -0.18 -4.70 13.73
N GLY A 248 -0.19 -5.20 12.49
CA GLY A 248 0.84 -6.11 12.01
C GLY A 248 0.66 -6.52 10.54
N THR A 249 1.60 -7.35 10.08
CA THR A 249 1.55 -8.02 8.77
C THR A 249 2.43 -9.27 8.80
N ASN A 250 2.06 -10.28 8.00
CA ASN A 250 2.85 -11.49 7.79
C ASN A 250 2.70 -12.00 6.35
N GLY A 251 3.72 -12.73 5.89
CA GLY A 251 3.59 -13.54 4.67
C GLY A 251 2.76 -14.78 4.98
N GLU A 252 1.77 -15.07 4.15
CA GLU A 252 0.84 -16.18 4.36
C GLU A 252 1.36 -17.50 3.77
N VAL A 253 0.58 -18.58 3.97
CA VAL A 253 0.96 -19.94 3.59
C VAL A 253 1.16 -20.11 2.08
N MET A 254 0.31 -19.49 1.25
CA MET A 254 0.45 -19.56 -0.21
C MET A 254 1.50 -18.54 -0.69
N PRO A 255 2.44 -18.92 -1.58
CA PRO A 255 3.44 -17.98 -2.10
C PRO A 255 2.77 -16.84 -2.88
N GLY A 256 3.09 -15.59 -2.50
CA GLY A 256 2.45 -14.39 -3.05
C GLY A 256 1.18 -13.97 -2.29
N GLN A 257 0.77 -14.73 -1.27
CA GLN A 257 -0.28 -14.37 -0.32
C GLN A 257 0.32 -13.68 0.91
N TRP A 258 -0.43 -12.73 1.45
CA TRP A 258 -0.03 -11.92 2.59
C TRP A 258 -1.25 -11.59 3.45
N GLU A 259 -0.99 -11.18 4.69
CA GLU A 259 -2.00 -10.69 5.62
C GLU A 259 -1.55 -9.36 6.23
N TYR A 260 -2.51 -8.50 6.54
CA TYR A 260 -2.31 -7.39 7.48
C TYR A 260 -3.46 -7.33 8.48
N GLN A 261 -3.17 -6.86 9.69
CA GLN A 261 -4.14 -6.75 10.76
C GLN A 261 -4.48 -5.29 11.05
N VAL A 262 -5.76 -4.98 11.22
CA VAL A 262 -6.27 -3.65 11.58
C VAL A 262 -7.07 -3.75 12.86
N GLY A 263 -6.72 -2.92 13.83
CA GLY A 263 -7.36 -2.85 15.14
C GLY A 263 -6.36 -3.08 16.28
N PRO A 264 -6.83 -2.98 17.53
CA PRO A 264 -8.25 -2.97 17.86
C PRO A 264 -8.91 -1.59 17.64
N SER A 265 -10.04 -1.55 16.91
CA SER A 265 -10.80 -0.33 16.60
C SER A 265 -12.24 -0.43 17.10
N VAL A 266 -12.83 0.69 17.54
CA VAL A 266 -14.16 0.70 18.17
C VAL A 266 -15.26 0.89 17.12
N GLY A 267 -16.28 0.03 17.15
CA GLY A 267 -17.52 0.22 16.40
C GLY A 267 -17.31 0.54 14.91
N ILE A 268 -17.82 1.70 14.48
CA ILE A 268 -17.83 2.11 13.06
C ILE A 268 -16.43 2.33 12.49
N ASP A 269 -15.45 2.71 13.33
CA ASP A 269 -14.07 3.00 12.91
C ASP A 269 -13.38 1.77 12.34
N ALA A 270 -13.73 0.57 12.81
CA ALA A 270 -13.17 -0.68 12.30
C ALA A 270 -13.44 -0.85 10.79
N GLY A 271 -14.66 -0.52 10.35
CA GLY A 271 -15.03 -0.57 8.94
C GLY A 271 -14.31 0.50 8.12
N ASP A 272 -14.26 1.74 8.61
CA ASP A 272 -13.63 2.86 7.92
C ASP A 272 -12.12 2.62 7.75
N HIS A 273 -11.45 2.10 8.78
CA HIS A 273 -10.03 1.76 8.73
C HIS A 273 -9.72 0.64 7.73
N ILE A 274 -10.54 -0.43 7.70
CA ILE A 274 -10.34 -1.56 6.75
C ILE A 274 -10.54 -1.11 5.30
N TRP A 275 -11.53 -0.27 5.01
CA TRP A 275 -11.75 0.19 3.64
C TRP A 275 -10.65 1.12 3.16
N ILE A 276 -10.14 2.00 4.03
CA ILE A 276 -9.01 2.86 3.68
C ILE A 276 -7.71 2.06 3.58
N SER A 277 -7.47 1.05 4.42
CA SER A 277 -6.29 0.19 4.27
C SER A 277 -6.33 -0.60 2.95
N ARG A 278 -7.51 -1.07 2.51
CA ARG A 278 -7.69 -1.70 1.20
C ARG A 278 -7.40 -0.73 0.05
N TYR A 279 -7.91 0.51 0.14
CA TYR A 279 -7.62 1.54 -0.87
C TYR A 279 -6.11 1.81 -0.99
N ILE A 280 -5.43 1.98 0.15
CA ILE A 280 -3.98 2.22 0.17
C ILE A 280 -3.24 1.02 -0.45
N LEU A 281 -3.63 -0.21 -0.12
CA LEU A 281 -3.01 -1.42 -0.68
C LEU A 281 -3.18 -1.46 -2.21
N GLU A 282 -4.39 -1.23 -2.70
CA GLU A 282 -4.69 -1.28 -4.14
C GLU A 282 -3.91 -0.20 -4.91
N ARG A 283 -3.82 1.03 -4.38
CA ARG A 283 -2.99 2.11 -4.95
C ARG A 283 -1.48 1.81 -4.94
N ILE A 284 -0.97 1.08 -3.94
CA ILE A 284 0.42 0.63 -3.92
C ILE A 284 0.64 -0.46 -4.97
N THR A 285 -0.29 -1.41 -5.11
CA THR A 285 -0.20 -2.44 -6.15
C THR A 285 -0.29 -1.86 -7.56
N GLU A 286 -1.09 -0.79 -7.75
CA GLU A 286 -1.13 0.01 -8.99
C GLU A 286 0.27 0.56 -9.34
N GLN A 287 0.97 1.19 -8.39
CA GLN A 287 2.32 1.71 -8.60
C GLN A 287 3.36 0.60 -8.84
N ALA A 288 3.18 -0.56 -8.21
CA ALA A 288 4.05 -1.72 -8.40
C ALA A 288 3.77 -2.49 -9.71
N GLY A 289 2.67 -2.20 -10.41
CA GLY A 289 2.25 -2.94 -11.60
C GLY A 289 1.84 -4.37 -11.28
N VAL A 290 1.23 -4.59 -10.11
CA VAL A 290 0.74 -5.88 -9.60
C VAL A 290 -0.78 -5.77 -9.40
N VAL A 291 -1.50 -6.88 -9.58
CA VAL A 291 -2.95 -6.93 -9.34
C VAL A 291 -3.21 -7.47 -7.93
N LEU A 292 -4.05 -6.78 -7.18
CA LEU A 292 -4.56 -7.23 -5.88
C LEU A 292 -5.78 -8.14 -6.07
N SER A 293 -5.83 -9.24 -5.32
CA SER A 293 -7.04 -10.08 -5.19
C SER A 293 -7.42 -10.25 -3.73
N LEU A 294 -8.70 -9.99 -3.44
CA LEU A 294 -9.37 -10.31 -2.17
C LEU A 294 -10.32 -11.52 -2.32
N ASP A 295 -10.20 -12.27 -3.41
CA ASP A 295 -10.98 -13.50 -3.63
C ASP A 295 -10.61 -14.54 -2.55
N PRO A 296 -11.59 -15.18 -1.89
CA PRO A 296 -11.32 -16.16 -0.84
C PRO A 296 -10.64 -17.43 -1.36
N LYS A 297 -10.65 -17.68 -2.67
CA LYS A 297 -10.00 -18.82 -3.30
C LYS A 297 -9.41 -18.42 -4.65
N PRO A 298 -8.28 -17.69 -4.68
CA PRO A 298 -7.72 -17.14 -5.91
C PRO A 298 -7.14 -18.21 -6.84
N ILE A 299 -6.75 -19.37 -6.30
CA ILE A 299 -6.23 -20.53 -7.03
C ILE A 299 -6.93 -21.79 -6.55
N GLU A 300 -7.44 -22.59 -7.50
CA GLU A 300 -8.06 -23.88 -7.21
C GLU A 300 -7.04 -24.94 -6.74
N GLY A 301 -7.53 -25.97 -6.06
CA GLY A 301 -6.72 -27.07 -5.55
C GLY A 301 -6.18 -26.85 -4.14
N ASP A 302 -5.06 -27.51 -3.84
CA ASP A 302 -4.44 -27.60 -2.51
C ASP A 302 -3.54 -26.40 -2.19
N TRP A 303 -4.10 -25.21 -2.37
CA TRP A 303 -3.51 -23.93 -2.00
C TRP A 303 -4.42 -23.25 -0.98
N ASN A 304 -3.84 -22.56 0.01
CA ASN A 304 -4.64 -21.88 1.02
C ASN A 304 -5.60 -20.86 0.38
N GLY A 305 -6.78 -20.72 0.99
CA GLY A 305 -7.72 -19.64 0.66
C GLY A 305 -7.31 -18.35 1.38
N ALA A 306 -8.02 -17.26 1.09
CA ALA A 306 -7.86 -15.97 1.76
C ALA A 306 -9.02 -15.69 2.72
N GLY A 307 -8.70 -15.52 4.00
CA GLY A 307 -9.62 -15.19 5.07
C GLY A 307 -9.82 -13.69 5.33
N CYS A 308 -10.79 -13.39 6.20
CA CYS A 308 -10.95 -12.06 6.81
C CYS A 308 -11.36 -12.23 8.29
N HIS A 309 -10.50 -12.85 9.10
CA HIS A 309 -10.86 -13.17 10.49
C HIS A 309 -11.17 -11.90 11.28
N THR A 310 -12.16 -11.99 12.17
CA THR A 310 -12.62 -10.84 12.97
C THR A 310 -12.62 -11.22 14.44
N ASN A 311 -11.67 -10.65 15.17
CA ASN A 311 -11.58 -10.65 16.61
C ASN A 311 -12.59 -9.64 17.18
N TYR A 312 -13.29 -9.99 18.26
CA TYR A 312 -14.33 -9.16 18.88
C TYR A 312 -14.25 -9.17 20.41
N SER A 313 -14.43 -8.02 21.04
CA SER A 313 -14.63 -7.91 22.49
C SER A 313 -15.56 -6.75 22.88
N GLU A 314 -16.10 -6.79 24.09
CA GLU A 314 -16.99 -5.78 24.68
C GLU A 314 -16.75 -5.62 26.19
N GLY A 315 -17.38 -4.62 26.82
CA GLY A 315 -17.40 -4.42 28.26
C GLY A 315 -16.03 -4.05 28.85
N GLY A 316 -15.21 -3.29 28.11
CA GLY A 316 -13.89 -2.84 28.55
C GLY A 316 -12.79 -3.91 28.57
N ARG A 317 -13.09 -5.15 28.14
CA ARG A 317 -12.07 -6.18 27.89
C ARG A 317 -11.35 -5.85 26.59
N ARG A 318 -10.11 -5.38 26.69
CA ARG A 318 -9.28 -5.06 25.50
C ARG A 318 -8.92 -6.36 24.75
N LEU A 319 -8.96 -6.28 23.42
CA LEU A 319 -8.44 -7.29 22.49
C LEU A 319 -6.93 -7.47 22.66
#